data_AF-A0A2S2PRD4-F1
#
_entry.id   AF-A0A2S2PRD4-F1
#
_cell.length_a   1.000
_cell.length_b   1.000
_cell.length_c   1.000
_cell.angle_alpha   90.00
_cell.angle_beta   90.00
_cell.angle_gamma   90.00
#
_symmetry.space_group_name_H-M   'P 1'
#
loop_
_entity.id
_entity.type
_entity.pdbx_description
1 polymer ?
#
loop_
_entity_poly.entity_id
_entity_poly.type
_entity_poly.pdbx_seq_one_letter_code
_entity_poly.pdbx_strand_id
1 'polypeptide(L)'
;MSKHAYKCVIGCGVKNVHSHRFPNPKKYYDYFEKWVNIIGGDLHGLDPMFVYNKKRICSIHFTENDKCPGNNRLKNNALPTLHLPVTEDLGDCSSAATDPIDLDLSGIKPPGENDSAGLMYNHVACSSVATDPIDL
;
A
#
# COMPACT_ATOMS: atom_id res chain seq x y z
N MET A 1 8.50 5.68 -29.55
CA MET A 1 8.46 6.71 -28.50
C MET A 1 8.55 6.02 -27.15
N SER A 2 9.66 6.19 -26.43
CA SER A 2 9.98 5.44 -25.20
C SER A 2 8.98 5.77 -24.08
N LYS A 3 8.10 4.82 -23.74
CA LYS A 3 6.88 4.98 -22.93
C LYS A 3 7.09 5.11 -21.41
N HIS A 4 8.28 5.52 -20.95
CA HIS A 4 8.59 5.59 -19.51
C HIS A 4 8.98 7.00 -19.09
N ALA A 5 8.06 7.96 -19.22
CA ALA A 5 8.28 9.37 -18.87
C ALA A 5 8.39 9.63 -17.35
N TYR A 6 8.06 8.64 -16.51
CA TYR A 6 8.02 8.79 -15.06
C TYR A 6 9.02 7.83 -14.41
N LYS A 7 9.91 8.36 -13.57
CA LYS A 7 10.83 7.58 -12.73
C LYS A 7 10.08 7.07 -11.50
N CYS A 8 10.43 5.86 -11.04
CA CYS A 8 9.94 5.34 -9.77
C CYS A 8 10.43 6.22 -8.63
N VAL A 9 9.54 6.59 -7.71
CA VAL A 9 9.88 7.39 -6.53
C VAL A 9 10.79 6.64 -5.55
N ILE A 10 10.71 5.30 -5.51
CA ILE A 10 11.59 4.45 -4.70
C ILE A 10 13.00 4.36 -5.35
N GLY A 11 13.18 4.85 -6.58
CA GLY A 11 14.49 4.86 -7.25
C GLY A 11 14.89 3.50 -7.82
N CYS A 12 13.95 2.57 -8.02
CA CYS A 12 14.27 1.27 -8.61
C CYS A 12 14.78 1.39 -10.06
N GLY A 13 15.87 0.68 -10.38
CA GLY A 13 16.51 0.69 -11.70
C GLY A 13 15.82 -0.17 -12.78
N VAL A 14 14.63 -0.72 -12.48
CA VAL A 14 13.91 -1.61 -13.39
C VAL A 14 13.31 -0.85 -14.58
N LYS A 15 13.55 -1.38 -15.78
CA LYS A 15 13.02 -0.86 -17.04
C LYS A 15 11.87 -1.73 -17.51
N ASN A 16 10.94 -1.16 -18.28
CA ASN A 16 9.81 -1.89 -18.90
C ASN A 16 8.79 -2.51 -17.94
N VAL A 17 8.73 -2.04 -16.70
CA VAL A 17 7.70 -2.44 -15.73
C VAL A 17 6.54 -1.45 -15.73
N HIS A 18 5.34 -1.92 -15.40
CA HIS A 18 4.20 -1.04 -15.19
C HIS A 18 4.44 -0.14 -13.98
N SER A 19 3.93 1.09 -14.05
CA SER A 19 4.01 2.06 -12.97
C SER A 19 2.60 2.51 -12.57
N HIS A 20 2.36 2.61 -11.27
CA HIS A 20 1.09 3.00 -10.68
C HIS A 20 1.16 4.43 -10.15
N ARG A 21 0.01 5.11 -10.20
CA ARG A 21 -0.18 6.40 -9.55
C ARG A 21 -0.42 6.18 -8.06
N PHE A 22 -0.14 7.20 -7.26
CA PHE A 22 -0.59 7.23 -5.88
C PHE A 22 -2.12 7.22 -5.80
N PRO A 23 -2.72 6.83 -4.67
CA PRO A 23 -4.14 7.02 -4.40
C PRO A 23 -4.52 8.49 -4.54
N ASN A 24 -5.75 8.77 -4.98
CA ASN A 24 -6.22 10.15 -5.14
C ASN A 24 -6.40 10.80 -3.75
N PRO A 25 -5.65 11.85 -3.39
CA PRO A 25 -5.68 12.45 -2.05
C PRO A 25 -7.02 13.11 -1.73
N LYS A 26 -7.86 13.45 -2.72
CA LYS A 26 -9.22 13.98 -2.49
C LYS A 26 -10.24 12.92 -2.08
N LYS A 27 -9.98 11.64 -2.41
CA LYS A 27 -10.93 10.52 -2.20
C LYS A 27 -10.41 9.48 -1.22
N TYR A 28 -9.10 9.27 -1.19
CA TYR A 28 -8.42 8.19 -0.48
C TYR A 28 -7.17 8.75 0.20
N TYR A 29 -7.34 9.79 1.02
CA TYR A 29 -6.24 10.45 1.72
C TYR A 29 -5.49 9.50 2.65
N ASP A 30 -6.20 8.66 3.41
CA ASP A 30 -5.60 7.71 4.35
C ASP A 30 -4.63 6.73 3.66
N TYR A 31 -5.00 6.24 2.48
CA TYR A 31 -4.13 5.35 1.69
C TYR A 31 -2.98 6.11 1.04
N PHE A 32 -3.23 7.35 0.60
CA PHE A 32 -2.19 8.22 0.09
C PHE A 32 -1.13 8.47 1.18
N GLU A 33 -1.54 8.83 2.38
CA GLU A 33 -0.66 9.06 3.52
C GLU A 33 0.12 7.79 3.90
N LYS A 34 -0.54 6.63 3.97
CA LYS A 34 0.15 5.34 4.18
C LYS A 34 1.25 5.10 3.14
N TRP A 35 0.96 5.34 1.86
CA TRP A 35 1.98 5.20 0.81
C TRP A 35 3.14 6.17 1.03
N VAL A 36 2.87 7.42 1.37
CA VAL A 36 3.89 8.42 1.67
C VAL A 36 4.74 7.99 2.87
N ASN A 37 4.11 7.55 3.96
CA ASN A 37 4.80 7.10 5.17
C ASN A 37 5.69 5.87 4.93
N ILE A 38 5.21 4.91 4.14
CA ILE A 38 5.95 3.68 3.81
C ILE A 38 7.19 3.99 2.95
N ILE A 39 7.06 4.91 2.00
CA ILE A 39 8.17 5.29 1.11
C ILE A 39 9.12 6.27 1.82
N GLY A 40 8.56 7.15 2.64
CA GLY A 40 9.27 8.18 3.38
C GLY A 40 9.94 9.23 2.50
N GLY A 41 10.93 9.88 3.11
CA GLY A 41 11.82 10.85 2.46
C GLY A 41 11.11 12.12 1.97
N ASP A 42 11.49 12.56 0.78
CA ASP A 42 11.06 13.85 0.21
C ASP A 42 9.56 13.95 -0.09
N LEU A 43 8.78 12.88 0.08
CA LEU A 43 7.35 12.88 -0.20
C LEU A 43 6.52 13.61 0.85
N HIS A 44 6.95 13.63 2.12
CA HIS A 44 6.19 14.25 3.22
C HIS A 44 6.07 15.77 3.08
N GLY A 45 7.02 16.43 2.42
CA GLY A 45 7.02 17.87 2.21
C GLY A 45 6.36 18.34 0.91
N LEU A 46 5.86 17.42 0.08
CA LEU A 46 5.29 17.75 -1.22
C LEU A 46 3.76 17.88 -1.18
N ASP A 47 3.22 18.72 -2.06
CA ASP A 47 1.77 18.83 -2.25
C ASP A 47 1.18 17.45 -2.65
N PRO A 48 0.13 16.96 -1.94
CA PRO A 48 -0.46 15.64 -2.22
C PRO A 48 -0.97 15.48 -3.66
N MET A 49 -1.54 16.54 -4.23
CA MET A 49 -2.01 16.57 -5.62
C MET A 49 -0.84 16.56 -6.60
N PHE A 50 0.27 17.20 -6.25
CA PHE A 50 1.51 17.10 -7.03
C PHE A 50 2.04 15.67 -7.04
N VAL A 51 2.11 15.02 -5.87
CA VAL A 51 2.55 13.61 -5.75
C VAL A 51 1.67 12.68 -6.59
N TYR A 52 0.34 12.80 -6.45
CA TYR A 52 -0.62 12.03 -7.24
C TYR A 52 -0.41 12.17 -8.76
N ASN A 53 -0.17 13.38 -9.24
CA ASN A 53 -0.07 13.65 -10.67
C ASN A 53 1.30 13.29 -11.26
N LYS A 54 2.40 13.55 -10.54
CA LYS A 54 3.76 13.51 -11.07
C LYS A 54 4.59 12.32 -10.60
N LYS A 55 4.31 11.74 -9.44
CA LYS A 55 5.09 10.62 -8.88
C LYS A 55 4.46 9.28 -9.24
N ARG A 56 5.30 8.25 -9.40
CA ARG A 56 4.89 6.89 -9.75
C ARG A 56 5.68 5.85 -8.96
N ILE A 57 5.08 4.68 -8.79
CA ILE A 57 5.71 3.51 -8.16
C ILE A 57 5.62 2.33 -9.13
N CYS A 58 6.71 1.61 -9.33
CA CYS A 58 6.72 0.43 -10.18
C CYS A 58 5.93 -0.74 -9.58
N SER A 59 5.35 -1.59 -10.43
CA SER A 59 4.56 -2.75 -10.05
C SER A 59 5.33 -3.82 -9.27
N ILE A 60 6.66 -3.78 -9.32
CA ILE A 60 7.57 -4.67 -8.57
C ILE A 60 7.54 -4.42 -7.05
N HIS A 61 6.99 -3.28 -6.62
CA HIS A 61 6.87 -2.93 -5.20
C HIS A 61 5.58 -3.47 -4.57
N PHE A 62 4.72 -4.11 -5.37
CA PHE A 62 3.45 -4.69 -4.96
C PHE A 62 3.47 -6.19 -5.16
N THR A 63 2.85 -6.93 -4.26
CA THR A 63 2.70 -8.38 -4.41
C THR A 63 1.70 -8.71 -5.53
N GLU A 64 1.69 -9.95 -6.02
CA GLU A 64 0.67 -10.39 -6.98
C GLU A 64 -0.73 -10.35 -6.35
N ASN A 65 -0.83 -10.59 -5.04
CA ASN A 65 -2.09 -10.50 -4.30
C ASN A 65 -2.65 -9.08 -4.22
N ASP A 66 -1.81 -8.07 -4.33
CA ASP A 66 -2.23 -6.66 -4.37
C ASP A 66 -2.74 -6.23 -5.75
N LYS A 67 -2.52 -7.07 -6.77
CA LYS A 67 -2.96 -6.84 -8.14
C LYS A 67 -4.30 -7.52 -8.39
N CYS A 68 -5.06 -6.92 -9.29
CA CYS A 68 -6.28 -7.50 -9.83
C CYS A 68 -5.91 -8.67 -10.74
N PRO A 69 -6.51 -9.86 -10.58
CA PRO A 69 -6.28 -10.96 -11.52
C PRO A 69 -6.66 -10.54 -12.94
N GLY A 70 -5.82 -10.89 -13.91
CA GLY A 70 -6.02 -10.59 -15.33
C GLY A 70 -5.67 -9.16 -15.75
N ASN A 71 -5.42 -8.23 -14.82
CA ASN A 71 -5.12 -6.84 -15.13
C ASN A 71 -3.98 -6.29 -14.26
N ASN A 72 -3.09 -5.47 -14.82
CA ASN A 72 -2.05 -4.77 -14.06
C ASN A 72 -2.60 -3.59 -13.25
N ARG A 73 -3.79 -3.71 -12.64
CA ARG A 73 -4.40 -2.69 -11.77
C ARG A 73 -4.24 -3.11 -10.32
N LEU A 74 -3.93 -2.15 -9.45
CA LEU A 74 -3.84 -2.42 -8.02
C LEU A 74 -5.24 -2.45 -7.39
N LYS A 75 -5.39 -3.30 -6.37
CA LYS A 75 -6.55 -3.29 -5.47
C LYS A 75 -6.56 -1.99 -4.68
N ASN A 76 -7.75 -1.59 -4.20
CA ASN A 76 -7.94 -0.30 -3.55
C ASN A 76 -7.15 -0.14 -2.24
N ASN A 77 -6.74 -1.26 -1.62
CA ASN A 77 -6.00 -1.30 -0.36
C ASN A 77 -4.55 -1.78 -0.55
N ALA A 78 -4.08 -1.88 -1.80
CA ALA A 78 -2.72 -2.27 -2.10
C ALA A 78 -1.73 -1.25 -1.51
N LEU A 79 -0.72 -1.74 -0.81
CA LEU A 79 0.37 -0.94 -0.28
C LEU A 79 1.69 -1.42 -0.90
N PRO A 80 2.65 -0.53 -1.17
CA PRO A 80 3.97 -0.96 -1.57
C PRO A 80 4.62 -1.65 -0.37
N THR A 81 4.88 -2.95 -0.46
CA THR A 81 5.49 -3.73 0.64
C THR A 81 6.82 -4.34 0.24
N LEU A 82 7.15 -4.35 -1.05
CA LEU A 82 8.36 -4.96 -1.59
C LEU A 82 9.39 -3.91 -2.00
N HIS A 83 10.67 -4.20 -1.77
CA HIS A 83 11.82 -3.38 -2.16
C HIS A 83 11.67 -1.91 -1.71
N LEU A 84 11.21 -1.71 -0.48
CA LEU A 84 11.12 -0.41 0.14
C LEU A 84 12.52 0.11 0.49
N PRO A 85 12.73 1.43 0.52
CA PRO A 85 13.96 1.98 1.06
C PRO A 85 14.06 1.51 2.52
N VAL A 86 15.15 0.83 2.87
CA VAL A 86 15.43 0.48 4.26
C VAL A 86 15.65 1.80 4.99
N THR A 87 14.64 2.28 5.69
CA THR A 87 14.85 3.26 6.75
C THR A 87 15.51 2.48 7.87
N GLU A 88 16.83 2.65 8.02
CA GLU A 88 17.59 2.15 9.17
C GLU A 88 17.13 2.90 10.43
N ASP A 89 15.91 2.63 10.90
CA ASP A 89 15.44 3.07 12.21
C ASP A 89 15.28 1.82 13.10
N LEU A 90 16.43 1.49 13.71
CA LEU A 90 16.63 0.82 14.98
C LEU A 90 15.43 0.07 15.58
N GLY A 91 15.48 -1.24 15.49
CA GLY A 91 14.62 -2.16 16.26
C GLY A 91 15.23 -3.56 16.27
N ASP A 92 16.50 -3.65 16.66
CA ASP A 92 17.19 -4.90 16.95
C ASP A 92 16.43 -5.61 18.09
N CYS A 93 15.54 -6.54 17.77
CA CYS A 93 15.09 -7.53 18.73
C CYS A 93 15.96 -8.78 18.58
N SER A 94 17.23 -8.65 18.92
CA SER A 94 17.97 -9.79 19.47
C SER A 94 17.23 -10.23 20.73
N SER A 95 16.34 -11.21 20.58
CA SER A 95 15.69 -11.93 21.67
C SER A 95 16.76 -12.73 22.43
N ALA A 96 17.55 -12.05 23.25
CA ALA A 96 18.26 -12.64 24.37
C ALA A 96 17.24 -12.84 25.49
N ALA A 97 16.92 -14.11 25.75
CA ALA A 97 16.09 -14.54 26.85
C ALA A 97 16.63 -14.05 28.20
N THR A 98 15.79 -13.40 28.99
CA THR A 98 15.84 -13.45 30.46
C THR A 98 14.41 -13.41 31.01
N ASP A 99 13.98 -14.57 31.48
CA ASP A 99 13.07 -14.91 32.60
C ASP A 99 11.77 -14.14 32.91
N PRO A 100 10.73 -14.87 33.38
CA PRO A 100 9.36 -14.39 33.49
C PRO A 100 9.16 -13.55 34.75
N ILE A 101 8.60 -12.36 34.58
CA ILE A 101 8.06 -11.56 35.69
C ILE A 101 6.54 -11.76 35.69
N ASP A 102 6.05 -12.36 36.78
CA ASP A 102 4.63 -12.45 37.14
C ASP A 102 3.96 -11.08 37.03
N LEU A 103 2.98 -10.94 36.12
CA LEU A 103 2.14 -9.75 36.01
C LEU A 103 0.75 -10.08 36.55
N ASP A 104 0.52 -9.62 37.79
CA ASP A 104 -0.78 -9.58 38.46
C ASP A 104 -1.84 -8.97 37.53
N LEU A 105 -2.84 -9.79 37.23
CA LEU A 105 -3.94 -9.50 36.34
C LEU A 105 -5.14 -9.03 37.17
N SER A 106 -5.19 -7.75 37.52
CA SER A 106 -6.45 -7.16 37.95
C SER A 106 -6.57 -5.68 37.56
N GLY A 107 -7.44 -5.42 36.57
CA GLY A 107 -8.09 -4.11 36.46
C GLY A 107 -7.76 -3.27 35.23
N ILE A 108 -8.10 -3.74 34.02
CA ILE A 108 -8.51 -2.82 32.95
C ILE A 108 -9.82 -3.32 32.34
N LYS A 109 -10.88 -2.59 32.68
CA LYS A 109 -12.21 -2.68 32.07
C LYS A 109 -12.09 -2.38 30.56
N PRO A 110 -12.62 -3.22 29.66
CA PRO A 110 -12.66 -2.87 28.24
C PRO A 110 -13.58 -1.65 28.05
N PRO A 111 -13.11 -0.55 27.44
CA PRO A 111 -14.01 0.49 26.98
C PRO A 111 -14.75 -0.02 25.74
N GLY A 112 -16.05 -0.30 25.94
CA GLY A 112 -17.14 0.03 25.04
C GLY A 112 -16.96 -0.36 23.58
N GLU A 113 -17.40 -1.58 23.26
CA GLU A 113 -17.97 -1.84 21.94
C GLU A 113 -19.22 -1.00 21.78
N ASN A 114 -19.16 0.03 20.93
CA ASN A 114 -20.35 0.67 20.43
C ASN A 114 -20.18 1.12 18.95
N ASP A 115 -20.97 0.43 18.13
CA ASP A 115 -21.78 0.98 17.03
C ASP A 115 -21.12 1.13 15.64
N SER A 116 -21.15 0.02 14.91
CA SER A 116 -21.75 -0.08 13.57
C SER A 116 -21.99 1.23 12.81
N ALA A 117 -20.96 1.73 12.14
CA ALA A 117 -21.13 2.44 10.88
C ALA A 117 -20.46 1.60 9.78
N GLY A 118 -21.21 0.60 9.31
CA GLY A 118 -20.91 -0.13 8.09
C GLY A 118 -20.95 0.83 6.90
N LEU A 119 -19.85 1.56 6.68
CA LEU A 119 -19.57 2.14 5.38
C LEU A 119 -19.37 0.95 4.44
N MET A 120 -20.46 0.62 3.74
CA MET A 120 -20.47 -0.11 2.49
C MET A 120 -19.48 0.56 1.53
N TYR A 121 -18.20 0.19 1.67
CA TYR A 121 -17.19 0.61 0.73
C TYR A 121 -17.56 -0.03 -0.60
N ASN A 122 -17.80 0.83 -1.59
CA ASN A 122 -17.84 0.40 -2.98
C ASN A 122 -16.48 -0.24 -3.28
N HIS A 123 -16.43 -1.56 -3.15
CA HIS A 123 -15.41 -2.38 -3.76
C HIS A 123 -15.39 -1.95 -5.21
N VAL A 124 -14.31 -1.31 -5.64
CA VAL A 124 -14.04 -1.20 -7.07
C VAL A 124 -13.81 -2.65 -7.50
N ALA A 125 -14.89 -3.30 -7.92
CA ALA A 125 -14.88 -4.67 -8.35
C ALA A 125 -13.76 -4.79 -9.39
N CYS A 126 -12.86 -5.74 -9.13
CA CYS A 126 -12.06 -6.30 -10.20
C CYS A 126 -13.08 -6.90 -11.15
N SER A 127 -13.53 -6.15 -12.15
CA SER A 127 -14.51 -6.63 -13.11
C SER A 127 -13.92 -7.87 -13.76
N SER A 128 -14.44 -9.03 -13.35
CA SER A 128 -14.22 -10.30 -14.00
C SER A 128 -14.67 -10.13 -15.44
N VAL A 129 -13.75 -10.03 -16.40
CA VAL A 129 -14.14 -10.17 -17.79
C VAL A 129 -14.52 -11.64 -17.98
N ALA A 130 -15.75 -11.83 -18.45
CA ALA A 130 -16.34 -13.11 -18.76
C ALA A 130 -15.46 -13.87 -19.77
N THR A 131 -15.28 -15.16 -19.54
CA THR A 131 -14.88 -16.08 -20.59
C THR A 131 -16.09 -16.30 -21.49
N ASP A 132 -16.03 -15.79 -22.72
CA ASP A 132 -17.01 -16.10 -23.77
C ASP A 132 -16.96 -17.61 -24.10
N PRO A 133 -18.11 -18.31 -24.20
CA PRO A 133 -18.12 -19.66 -24.77
C PRO A 133 -17.86 -19.58 -26.28
N ILE A 134 -16.89 -20.38 -26.73
CA ILE A 134 -16.64 -20.65 -28.15
C ILE A 134 -17.87 -21.41 -28.67
N ASP A 135 -18.67 -20.75 -29.51
CA ASP A 135 -19.71 -21.38 -30.31
C ASP A 135 -19.03 -22.14 -31.46
N LEU A 136 -19.37 -23.41 -31.60
CA LEU A 136 -18.72 -24.40 -32.47
C LEU A 136 -19.63 -24.78 -33.63
#